data_AF-A0A971WK54-F1
#
_entry.id   AF-A0A971WK54-F1
#
_cell.length_a   1.000
_cell.length_b   1.000
_cell.length_c   1.000
_cell.angle_alpha   90.00
_cell.angle_beta   90.00
_cell.angle_gamma   90.00
#
_symmetry.space_group_name_H-M   'P 1'
#
loop_
_entity.id
_entity.type
_entity.pdbx_description
1 polymer ?
#
loop_
_entity_poly.entity_id
_entity_poly.type
_entity_poly.pdbx_seq_one_letter_code
_entity_poly.pdbx_strand_id
1 'polypeptide(L)'
;MRKIVWSVVLAILLVGAAGVSFAQVLPEIPRAETLIVDILHGRIGNPGNFNVWIPGSQAGHGLQQMLMDALWYVDPQTGEWINALAAEEPEYNEDFTKMTIKIREGIYW
;
A
#
# COMPACT_ATOMS: atom_id res chain seq x y z
N MET A 1 -1.58 37.25 41.99
CA MET A 1 -2.56 36.53 41.14
C MET A 1 -2.16 36.52 39.66
N ARG A 2 -1.98 37.68 39.00
CA ARG A 2 -1.63 37.74 37.56
C ARG A 2 -0.38 36.92 37.16
N LYS A 3 0.72 37.02 37.91
CA LYS A 3 1.96 36.26 37.64
C LYS A 3 1.77 34.74 37.74
N ILE A 4 0.96 34.28 38.69
CA ILE A 4 0.65 32.86 38.91
C ILE A 4 -0.17 32.32 37.72
N VAL A 5 -1.15 33.08 37.25
CA VAL A 5 -1.95 32.72 36.07
C VAL A 5 -1.05 32.55 34.83
N TRP A 6 -0.13 33.47 34.59
CA TRP A 6 0.80 33.36 33.45
C TRP A 6 1.77 32.17 33.59
N SER A 7 2.26 31.89 34.80
CA SER A 7 3.10 30.70 35.05
C SER A 7 2.35 29.39 34.81
N VAL A 8 1.07 29.32 35.20
CA VAL A 8 0.21 28.15 34.95
C VAL A 8 -0.09 27.98 33.46
N VAL A 9 -0.41 29.07 32.75
CA VAL A 9 -0.63 29.04 31.29
C VAL A 9 0.63 28.59 30.55
N LEU A 10 1.81 29.07 30.95
CA LEU A 10 3.08 28.66 30.36
C LEU A 10 3.38 27.18 30.61
N ALA A 11 3.10 26.68 31.83
CA ALA A 11 3.26 25.27 32.17
C ALA A 11 2.33 24.37 31.34
N ILE A 12 1.06 24.77 31.15
CA ILE A 12 0.10 24.04 30.31
C ILE A 12 0.54 24.03 28.84
N LEU A 13 1.05 25.15 28.33
CA LEU A 13 1.59 25.23 26.96
C LEU A 13 2.82 24.36 26.77
N LEU A 14 3.72 24.31 27.75
CA LEU A 14 4.93 23.47 27.70
C LEU A 14 4.58 21.97 27.76
N VAL A 15 3.62 21.57 28.59
CA VAL A 15 3.13 20.19 28.66
C VAL A 15 2.35 19.81 27.40
N GLY A 16 1.57 20.73 26.83
CA GLY A 16 0.86 20.52 25.57
C GLY A 16 1.76 20.47 24.34
N ALA A 17 2.90 21.17 24.35
CA ALA A 17 3.90 21.12 23.28
C ALA A 17 4.78 19.86 23.34
N ALA A 18 4.97 19.29 24.54
CA ALA A 18 5.57 17.98 24.74
C ALA A 18 4.55 16.87 24.46
N GLY A 19 4.01 16.82 23.24
CA GLY A 19 3.19 15.70 22.80
C GLY A 19 4.00 14.41 22.95
N VAL A 20 3.55 13.51 23.83
CA VAL A 20 4.16 12.19 24.01
C VAL A 20 3.98 11.42 22.71
N SER A 21 5.04 11.40 21.91
CA SER A 21 5.09 10.57 20.71
C SER A 21 5.44 9.15 21.16
N PHE A 22 4.44 8.30 21.29
CA PHE A 22 4.69 6.88 21.47
C PHE A 22 5.26 6.33 20.17
N ALA A 23 6.48 5.80 20.22
CA ALA A 23 6.93 4.92 19.17
C ALA A 23 5.91 3.78 19.06
N GLN A 24 5.40 3.51 17.86
CA GLN A 24 4.52 2.37 17.66
C GLN A 24 5.37 1.11 17.83
N VAL A 25 5.38 0.55 19.04
CA VAL A 25 5.97 -0.76 19.30
C VAL A 25 5.09 -1.74 18.55
N LEU A 26 5.66 -2.38 17.53
CA LEU A 26 4.99 -3.46 16.83
C LEU A 26 4.59 -4.52 17.87
N PRO A 27 3.44 -5.19 17.70
CA PRO A 27 3.15 -6.38 18.49
C PRO A 27 4.32 -7.36 18.39
N GLU A 28 4.51 -8.22 19.40
CA GLU A 28 5.60 -9.19 19.42
C GLU A 28 5.40 -10.21 18.28
N ILE A 29 6.01 -9.91 17.14
CA ILE A 29 6.00 -10.72 15.92
C ILE A 29 7.38 -11.35 15.74
N PRO A 30 7.48 -12.63 15.34
CA PRO A 30 8.76 -13.29 15.17
C PRO A 30 9.61 -12.55 14.12
N ARG A 31 10.68 -11.86 14.56
CA ARG A 31 11.47 -10.99 13.68
C ARG A 31 12.09 -11.75 12.52
N ALA A 32 12.52 -13.00 12.75
CA ALA A 32 13.12 -13.86 11.72
C ALA A 32 12.11 -14.28 10.63
N GLU A 33 10.81 -14.21 10.91
CA GLU A 33 9.72 -14.60 10.00
C GLU A 33 8.94 -13.37 9.47
N THR A 34 9.35 -12.16 9.88
CA THR A 34 8.66 -10.92 9.52
C THR A 34 9.50 -10.11 8.52
N LEU A 35 8.92 -9.86 7.35
CA LEU A 35 9.42 -8.86 6.41
C LEU A 35 8.75 -7.50 6.71
N ILE A 36 9.56 -6.52 7.10
CA ILE A 36 9.12 -5.13 7.28
C ILE A 36 9.59 -4.35 6.05
N VAL A 37 8.65 -3.77 5.31
CA VAL A 37 8.90 -3.05 4.05
C VAL A 37 8.40 -1.62 4.20
N ASP A 38 9.17 -0.67 3.67
CA ASP A 38 8.71 0.72 3.53
C ASP A 38 7.77 0.85 2.32
N ILE A 39 6.87 1.82 2.37
CA ILE A 39 5.90 2.06 1.30
C ILE A 39 6.30 3.28 0.47
N LEU A 40 6.19 3.15 -0.86
CA LEU A 40 6.63 4.17 -1.80
C LEU A 40 5.98 5.55 -1.56
N HIS A 41 4.74 5.56 -1.09
CA HIS A 41 3.93 6.77 -0.94
C HIS A 41 4.09 7.45 0.44
N GLY A 42 5.00 6.98 1.28
CA GLY A 42 5.15 7.48 2.66
C GLY A 42 3.88 7.26 3.48
N ARG A 43 3.61 8.13 4.45
CA ARG A 43 2.51 7.92 5.41
C ARG A 43 1.12 7.93 4.74
N ILE A 44 0.41 6.81 4.83
CA ILE A 44 -0.98 6.69 4.38
C ILE A 44 -1.94 7.35 5.38
N GLY A 45 -2.79 8.24 4.90
CA GLY A 45 -3.78 8.95 5.73
C GLY A 45 -4.91 8.05 6.26
N ASN A 46 -5.29 7.03 5.50
CA ASN A 46 -6.30 6.04 5.89
C ASN A 46 -5.79 4.61 5.63
N PRO A 47 -4.99 4.02 6.53
CA PRO A 47 -4.41 2.70 6.33
C PRO A 47 -5.43 1.56 6.33
N GLY A 48 -6.69 1.81 6.74
CA GLY A 48 -7.78 0.82 6.70
C GLY A 48 -8.53 0.77 5.38
N ASN A 49 -8.23 1.66 4.42
CA ASN A 49 -8.89 1.63 3.12
C ASN A 49 -8.20 0.65 2.19
N PHE A 50 -8.85 -0.47 1.95
CA PHE A 50 -8.43 -1.51 1.00
C PHE A 50 -9.31 -1.55 -0.27
N ASN A 51 -10.10 -0.50 -0.53
CA ASN A 51 -10.89 -0.38 -1.75
C ASN A 51 -10.14 0.47 -2.79
N VAL A 52 -9.66 -0.17 -3.84
CA VAL A 52 -8.93 0.47 -4.95
C VAL A 52 -9.82 1.22 -5.94
N TRP A 53 -11.14 1.01 -5.88
CA TRP A 53 -12.09 1.63 -6.80
C TRP A 53 -12.54 3.03 -6.38
N ILE A 54 -12.10 3.51 -5.22
CA ILE A 54 -12.35 4.87 -4.76
C ILE A 54 -11.39 5.83 -5.48
N PRO A 55 -11.88 6.91 -6.12
CA PRO A 55 -11.01 7.91 -6.72
C PRO A 55 -10.01 8.48 -5.71
N GLY A 56 -8.73 8.50 -6.06
CA GLY A 56 -7.65 8.96 -5.19
C GLY A 56 -7.22 7.95 -4.11
N SER A 57 -7.74 6.72 -4.13
CA SER A 57 -7.24 5.63 -3.30
C SER A 57 -5.86 5.18 -3.81
N GLN A 58 -4.95 4.90 -2.88
CA GLN A 58 -3.64 4.34 -3.18
C GLN A 58 -3.71 2.81 -3.11
N ALA A 59 -3.00 2.10 -3.98
CA ALA A 59 -2.87 0.64 -3.92
C ALA A 59 -1.47 0.16 -3.49
N GLY A 60 -0.52 1.09 -3.36
CA GLY A 60 0.89 0.82 -3.08
C GLY A 60 1.25 0.50 -1.62
N HIS A 61 0.26 0.21 -0.78
CA HIS A 61 0.45 -0.11 0.65
C HIS A 61 0.07 -1.55 1.01
N GLY A 62 0.31 -2.50 0.08
CA GLY A 62 0.11 -3.93 0.28
C GLY A 62 -0.96 -4.54 -0.65
N LEU A 63 -1.91 -3.73 -1.12
CA LEU A 63 -2.97 -4.18 -2.02
C LEU A 63 -2.43 -4.73 -3.34
N GLN A 64 -1.72 -3.90 -4.09
CA GLN A 64 -1.14 -4.31 -5.37
C GLN A 64 -0.05 -5.37 -5.18
N GLN A 65 0.67 -5.33 -4.06
CA GLN A 65 1.80 -6.21 -3.83
C GLN A 65 1.36 -7.63 -3.49
N MET A 66 0.30 -7.79 -2.67
CA MET A 66 0.02 -9.07 -1.99
C MET A 66 -1.44 -9.54 -2.09
N LEU A 67 -2.39 -8.68 -2.44
CA LEU A 67 -3.84 -9.01 -2.38
C LEU A 67 -4.52 -9.04 -3.74
N MET A 68 -3.88 -8.47 -4.76
CA MET A 68 -4.43 -8.36 -6.11
C MET A 68 -3.41 -8.84 -7.12
N ASP A 69 -3.90 -9.30 -8.26
CA ASP A 69 -3.07 -9.74 -9.38
C ASP A 69 -3.58 -9.11 -10.69
N ALA A 70 -2.72 -9.05 -11.69
CA ALA A 70 -3.03 -8.58 -13.04
C ALA A 70 -3.08 -9.76 -14.02
N LEU A 71 -3.61 -9.53 -15.23
CA LEU A 71 -3.49 -10.54 -16.30
C LEU A 71 -2.03 -10.78 -16.67
N TRP A 72 -1.28 -9.68 -16.79
CA TRP A 72 0.13 -9.67 -17.12
C TRP A 72 0.84 -8.55 -16.37
N TYR A 73 2.11 -8.76 -16.09
CA TYR A 73 3.06 -7.70 -15.79
C TYR A 73 4.06 -7.54 -16.94
N VAL A 74 4.76 -6.42 -16.95
CA VAL A 74 5.88 -6.19 -17.87
C VAL A 74 7.13 -6.05 -17.02
N ASP A 75 8.17 -6.80 -17.34
CA ASP A 75 9.49 -6.57 -16.75
C ASP A 75 10.02 -5.23 -17.28
N PRO A 76 10.21 -4.21 -16.42
CA PRO A 76 10.67 -2.90 -16.86
C PRO A 76 12.10 -2.91 -17.42
N GLN A 77 12.91 -3.93 -17.13
CA GLN A 77 14.29 -4.03 -17.62
C GLN A 77 14.35 -4.60 -19.04
N THR A 78 13.54 -5.62 -19.33
CA THR A 78 13.59 -6.37 -20.61
C THR A 78 12.43 -6.02 -21.54
N GLY A 79 11.33 -5.53 -21.00
CA GLY A 79 10.07 -5.32 -21.72
C GLY A 79 9.27 -6.60 -21.95
N GLU A 80 9.73 -7.74 -21.43
CA GLU A 80 9.06 -9.02 -21.61
C GLU A 80 7.81 -9.14 -20.73
N TRP A 81 6.84 -9.89 -21.23
CA TRP A 81 5.63 -10.21 -20.47
C TRP A 81 5.92 -11.22 -19.37
N ILE A 82 5.42 -10.92 -18.18
CA ILE A 82 5.32 -11.85 -17.08
C ILE A 82 3.85 -12.25 -16.97
N ASN A 83 3.54 -13.45 -17.46
CA ASN A 83 2.18 -14.00 -17.42
C ASN A 83 1.78 -14.31 -15.98
N ALA A 84 0.78 -13.59 -15.46
CA ALA A 84 0.27 -13.78 -14.10
C ALA A 84 -1.06 -14.54 -14.14
N LEU A 85 -2.21 -13.86 -14.11
CA LEU A 85 -3.51 -14.51 -14.24
C LEU A 85 -3.77 -15.07 -15.65
N ALA A 86 -3.17 -14.48 -16.68
CA ALA A 86 -3.19 -15.04 -18.01
C ALA A 86 -2.18 -16.21 -18.14
N ALA A 87 -2.51 -17.19 -18.97
CA ALA A 87 -1.66 -18.34 -19.25
C ALA A 87 -0.57 -18.02 -20.30
N GLU A 88 -0.85 -17.08 -21.20
CA GLU A 88 -0.01 -16.70 -22.34
C GLU A 88 -0.19 -15.21 -22.66
N GLU A 89 0.64 -14.67 -23.55
CA GLU A 89 0.53 -13.32 -24.09
C GLU A 89 -0.84 -13.08 -24.80
N PRO A 90 -1.31 -11.82 -24.91
CA PRO A 90 -2.58 -11.53 -25.58
C PRO A 90 -2.56 -11.93 -27.07
N GLU A 91 -3.57 -12.68 -27.51
CA GLU A 91 -3.75 -13.06 -28.91
C GLU A 91 -4.69 -12.08 -29.60
N TYR A 92 -4.19 -11.38 -30.62
CA TYR A 92 -4.98 -10.44 -31.42
C TYR A 92 -5.33 -11.04 -32.78
N ASN A 93 -6.52 -10.70 -33.29
CA ASN A 93 -6.85 -11.00 -34.69
C ASN A 93 -6.19 -9.98 -35.65
N GLU A 94 -6.19 -10.28 -36.95
CA GLU A 94 -5.43 -9.53 -37.98
C GLU A 94 -5.72 -8.02 -38.04
N ASP A 95 -6.95 -7.60 -37.73
CA ASP A 95 -7.36 -6.19 -37.76
C ASP A 95 -7.36 -5.52 -36.37
N PHE A 96 -6.86 -6.21 -35.34
CA PHE A 96 -6.77 -5.76 -33.94
C PHE A 96 -8.10 -5.29 -33.32
N THR A 97 -9.25 -5.77 -33.82
CA THR A 97 -10.57 -5.46 -33.24
C THR A 97 -10.99 -6.41 -32.12
N LYS A 98 -10.28 -7.54 -31.98
CA LYS A 98 -10.54 -8.56 -30.94
C LYS A 98 -9.22 -9.00 -30.31
N MET A 99 -9.29 -9.20 -28.99
CA MET A 99 -8.20 -9.76 -28.19
C MET A 99 -8.76 -10.96 -27.41
N THR A 100 -8.10 -12.10 -27.52
CA THR A 100 -8.41 -13.31 -26.76
C THR A 100 -7.42 -13.45 -25.61
N ILE A 101 -7.94 -13.78 -24.43
CA ILE A 101 -7.16 -13.98 -23.22
C ILE A 101 -7.41 -15.39 -22.71
N LYS A 102 -6.37 -16.22 -22.63
CA LYS A 102 -6.46 -17.52 -21.97
C LYS A 102 -6.10 -17.34 -20.50
N ILE A 103 -7.06 -17.63 -19.61
CA ILE A 103 -6.85 -17.55 -18.16
C ILE A 103 -6.15 -18.84 -17.70
N ARG A 104 -5.19 -18.69 -16.77
CA ARG A 104 -4.46 -19.82 -16.19
C ARG A 104 -5.40 -20.72 -15.39
N GLU A 105 -5.22 -22.02 -15.51
CA GLU A 105 -6.00 -23.00 -14.75
C GLU A 105 -5.61 -23.00 -13.26
N GLY A 106 -6.56 -23.35 -12.40
CA GLY A 106 -6.33 -23.46 -10.96
C GLY A 106 -6.20 -22.12 -10.22
N ILE A 107 -6.67 -21.02 -10.81
CA ILE A 107 -6.80 -19.74 -10.11
C ILE A 107 -8.06 -19.76 -9.25
N TYR A 108 -7.92 -19.33 -7.99
CA TYR A 108 -8.99 -19.17 -7.02
C TYR A 108 -8.86 -17.80 -6.32
N TRP A 109 -9.97 -17.33 -5.77
CA TRP A 109 -10.00 -16.21 -4.82
C TRP A 109 -9.67 -16.68 -3.41
#